data_AF-A0ABD5NT89-F1
#
_entry.id   AF-A0ABD5NT89-F1
#
_cell.length_a   1.000
_cell.length_b   1.000
_cell.length_c   1.000
_cell.angle_alpha   90.00
_cell.angle_beta   90.00
_cell.angle_gamma   90.00
#
_symmetry.space_group_name_H-M   'P 1'
#
loop_
_entity.id
_entity.type
_entity.pdbx_description
1 polymer ?
#
loop_
_entity_poly.entity_id
_entity_poly.type
_entity_poly.pdbx_seq_one_letter_code
_entity_poly.pdbx_strand_id
1 'polypeptide(L)'
;MSSSGGGYDLVELFVLKFVLADVIIIATLLLVGPLAAAGITALLVLSTLLLWYVTKDGDEDPSSTVDERRDRPTSETDDPVTTLQRRYAKGELTEREFERRLDQLIAADERATKADVETDRLSLDRDR
;
A
#
# COMPACT_ATOMS: atom_id res chain seq x y z
N MET A 1 48.30 -8.56 40.79
CA MET A 1 47.63 -8.99 39.55
C MET A 1 46.24 -8.37 39.53
N SER A 2 46.01 -7.34 38.71
CA SER A 2 44.66 -6.80 38.49
C SER A 2 44.57 -6.35 37.05
N SER A 3 43.96 -7.17 36.19
CA SER A 3 43.27 -6.66 35.02
C SER A 3 42.34 -7.71 34.41
N SER A 4 41.25 -7.19 33.86
CA SER A 4 40.29 -7.80 32.93
C SER A 4 39.23 -8.69 33.57
N GLY A 5 37.94 -8.43 33.45
CA GLY A 5 37.22 -7.42 32.68
C GLY A 5 35.75 -7.68 33.00
N GLY A 6 35.14 -6.76 33.74
CA GLY A 6 33.74 -6.88 34.15
C GLY A 6 32.88 -6.93 32.90
N GLY A 7 32.32 -8.11 32.62
CA GLY A 7 31.39 -8.30 31.53
C GLY A 7 30.17 -7.42 31.80
N TYR A 8 30.04 -6.36 31.01
CA TYR A 8 28.78 -5.68 30.85
C TYR A 8 27.80 -6.73 30.33
N ASP A 9 26.92 -7.20 31.21
CA ASP A 9 25.88 -8.15 30.85
C ASP A 9 25.06 -7.51 29.71
N LEU A 10 24.64 -8.31 28.72
CA LEU A 10 23.90 -7.80 27.57
C LEU A 10 22.71 -6.94 28.02
N VAL A 11 22.11 -7.30 29.16
CA VAL A 11 21.06 -6.57 29.86
C VAL A 11 21.49 -5.14 30.23
N GLU A 12 22.69 -4.93 30.76
CA GLU A 12 23.19 -3.60 31.12
C GLU A 12 23.37 -2.71 29.88
N LEU A 13 23.84 -3.30 28.77
CA LEU A 13 23.90 -2.60 27.47
C LEU A 13 22.49 -2.29 26.93
N PHE A 14 21.52 -3.19 27.09
CA PHE A 14 20.13 -2.94 26.70
C PHE A 14 19.50 -1.83 27.54
N VAL A 15 19.67 -1.86 28.86
CA VAL A 15 19.18 -0.83 29.78
C VAL A 15 19.83 0.51 29.49
N LEU A 16 21.16 0.54 29.32
CA LEU A 16 21.89 1.76 29.01
C LEU A 16 21.46 2.37 27.68
N LYS A 17 21.26 1.55 26.63
CA LYS A 17 20.74 2.02 25.34
C LYS A 17 19.31 2.50 25.43
N PHE A 18 18.47 1.87 26.24
CA PHE A 18 17.08 2.27 26.44
C PHE A 18 16.98 3.62 27.15
N VAL A 19 17.74 3.80 28.24
CA VAL A 19 17.82 5.07 28.97
C VAL A 19 18.39 6.18 28.08
N LEU A 20 19.43 5.88 27.29
CA LEU A 20 20.02 6.85 26.37
C LEU A 20 19.02 7.28 25.27
N ALA A 21 18.27 6.32 24.72
CA ALA A 21 17.23 6.61 23.72
C ALA A 21 16.13 7.52 24.30
N ASP A 22 15.66 7.22 25.50
CA ASP A 22 14.62 8.02 26.18
C ASP A 22 15.10 9.46 26.45
N VAL A 23 16.34 9.62 26.91
CA VAL A 23 16.96 10.95 27.11
C VAL A 23 17.07 11.73 25.80
N ILE A 24 17.47 11.09 24.69
CA ILE A 24 17.55 11.74 23.38
C ILE A 24 16.16 12.15 22.88
N ILE A 25 15.15 11.31 23.08
CA ILE A 25 13.75 11.60 22.74
C ILE A 25 13.29 12.83 23.54
N ILE A 26 13.42 12.83 24.86
CA ILE A 26 13.02 13.93 25.74
C ILE A 26 13.78 15.22 25.36
N ALA A 27 15.09 15.15 25.11
CA ALA A 27 15.89 16.29 24.70
C ALA A 27 15.44 16.85 23.33
N THR A 28 15.09 15.97 22.38
CA THR A 28 14.56 16.37 21.07
C THR A 28 13.18 17.02 21.21
N LEU A 29 12.29 16.47 22.05
CA LEU A 29 10.98 17.05 22.35
C LEU A 29 11.12 18.44 23.00
N LEU A 30 12.11 18.63 23.88
CA LEU A 30 12.40 19.92 24.50
C LEU A 30 12.94 20.95 23.50
N LEU A 31 13.74 20.50 22.52
CA LEU A 31 14.39 21.37 21.54
C LEU A 31 13.43 21.86 20.43
N VAL A 32 12.46 21.03 20.03
CA VAL A 32 11.47 21.36 18.98
C VAL A 32 10.26 22.13 19.53
N GLY A 33 10.15 22.23 20.86
CA GLY A 33 9.08 22.94 21.55
C GLY A 33 7.89 22.02 21.86
N PRO A 34 7.26 22.19 23.04
CA PRO A 34 6.29 21.23 23.59
C PRO A 34 5.05 21.02 22.71
N LEU A 35 4.70 21.99 21.87
CA LEU A 35 3.57 21.91 20.94
C LEU A 35 3.86 20.99 19.75
N ALA A 36 5.06 21.07 19.17
CA ALA A 36 5.46 20.21 18.05
C ALA A 36 5.73 18.78 18.54
N ALA A 37 6.36 18.64 19.71
CA ALA A 37 6.52 17.39 20.43
C ALA A 37 5.18 16.68 20.68
N ALA A 38 4.20 17.40 21.23
CA ALA A 38 2.85 16.89 21.44
C ALA A 38 2.17 16.52 20.11
N GLY A 39 2.37 17.33 19.05
CA GLY A 39 1.84 17.06 17.72
C GLY A 39 2.38 15.75 17.11
N ILE A 40 3.70 15.56 17.12
CA ILE A 40 4.35 14.33 16.64
C ILE A 40 3.89 13.12 17.45
N THR A 41 3.81 13.26 18.77
CA THR A 41 3.37 12.17 19.66
C THR A 41 1.90 11.81 19.41
N ALA A 42 1.03 12.80 19.25
CA ALA A 42 -0.37 12.59 18.90
C ALA A 42 -0.52 11.90 17.54
N LEU A 43 0.29 12.26 16.54
CA LEU A 43 0.29 11.60 15.23
C LEU A 43 0.76 10.14 15.32
N LEU A 44 1.79 9.83 16.11
CA LEU A 44 2.24 8.45 16.30
C LEU A 44 1.21 7.59 17.03
N VAL A 45 0.60 8.12 18.09
CA VAL A 45 -0.48 7.45 18.80
C VAL A 45 -1.66 7.22 17.87
N LEU A 46 -2.08 8.26 17.13
CA LEU A 46 -3.19 8.17 16.17
C LEU A 46 -2.89 7.17 15.05
N SER A 47 -1.68 7.17 14.50
CA SER A 47 -1.25 6.21 13.48
C SER A 47 -1.27 4.78 14.00
N THR A 48 -0.83 4.56 15.25
CA THR A 48 -0.84 3.24 15.89
C THR A 48 -2.28 2.77 16.15
N LEU A 49 -3.14 3.68 16.60
CA LEU A 49 -4.54 3.42 16.90
C LEU A 49 -5.33 3.13 15.62
N LEU A 50 -5.02 3.85 14.53
CA LEU A 50 -5.59 3.62 13.21
C LEU A 50 -5.17 2.27 12.64
N LEU A 51 -3.88 1.91 12.74
CA LEU A 51 -3.39 0.59 12.34
C LEU A 51 -4.06 -0.52 13.14
N TRP A 52 -4.20 -0.33 14.45
CA TRP A 52 -4.89 -1.29 15.33
C TRP A 52 -6.38 -1.41 15.02
N TYR A 53 -7.05 -0.31 14.66
CA TYR A 53 -8.45 -0.29 14.24
C TYR A 53 -8.64 -1.06 12.92
N VAL A 54 -7.86 -0.73 11.89
CA VAL A 54 -7.86 -1.45 10.61
C VAL A 54 -7.54 -2.93 10.77
N THR A 55 -6.57 -3.27 11.62
CA THR A 55 -6.20 -4.67 11.89
C THR A 55 -7.24 -5.39 12.75
N LYS A 56 -8.06 -4.68 13.53
CA LYS A 56 -9.13 -5.28 14.34
C LYS A 56 -10.34 -5.69 13.51
N ASP A 57 -10.64 -4.93 12.46
CA ASP A 57 -11.62 -5.31 11.45
C ASP A 57 -11.00 -6.26 10.39
N GLY A 58 -9.68 -6.48 10.45
CA GLY A 58 -8.88 -7.24 9.48
C GLY A 58 -8.77 -8.76 9.71
N ASP A 59 -9.78 -9.41 10.29
CA ASP A 59 -10.09 -10.80 9.88
C ASP A 59 -10.70 -10.84 8.46
N GLU A 60 -10.83 -9.68 7.82
CA GLU A 60 -11.03 -9.53 6.38
C GLU A 60 -9.72 -9.11 5.72
N ASP A 61 -9.26 -9.94 4.78
CA ASP A 61 -8.08 -9.78 3.91
C ASP A 61 -7.55 -8.34 3.75
N PRO A 62 -6.26 -8.06 4.02
CA PRO A 62 -5.65 -6.74 3.77
C PRO A 62 -5.43 -6.47 2.26
N SER A 63 -6.26 -7.02 1.39
CA SER A 63 -6.20 -6.82 -0.07
C SER A 63 -7.12 -5.70 -0.56
N SER A 64 -7.82 -4.98 0.33
CA SER A 64 -8.88 -4.02 -0.04
C SER A 64 -8.61 -2.58 0.41
N THR A 65 -7.37 -2.10 0.30
CA THR A 65 -7.10 -0.65 0.40
C THR A 65 -6.60 -0.03 -0.91
N VAL A 66 -7.20 -0.46 -2.03
CA VAL A 66 -7.37 0.38 -3.22
C VAL A 66 -8.72 -0.02 -3.83
N ASP A 67 -9.75 0.79 -3.62
CA ASP A 67 -10.75 1.24 -4.64
C ASP A 67 -12.11 1.60 -4.01
N GLU A 68 -12.15 2.61 -3.13
CA GLU A 68 -13.41 3.29 -2.75
C GLU A 68 -13.83 4.35 -3.78
N ARG A 69 -13.63 4.11 -5.08
CA ARG A 69 -14.13 5.04 -6.10
C ARG A 69 -14.53 4.42 -7.43
N ARG A 70 -15.36 3.36 -7.40
CA ARG A 70 -16.47 3.18 -8.36
C ARG A 70 -17.33 1.94 -8.06
N ASP A 71 -18.29 2.11 -7.16
CA ASP A 71 -19.49 1.26 -7.16
C ASP A 71 -20.37 1.62 -8.35
N ARG A 72 -20.24 0.83 -9.42
CA ARG A 72 -21.37 0.43 -10.26
C ARG A 72 -21.29 -1.08 -10.43
N PRO A 73 -22.28 -1.85 -9.96
CA PRO A 73 -22.26 -3.29 -10.10
C PRO A 73 -22.63 -3.62 -11.55
N THR A 74 -21.63 -3.82 -12.39
CA THR A 74 -21.81 -4.57 -13.64
C THR A 74 -21.20 -5.94 -13.41
N SER A 75 -22.06 -6.89 -13.03
CA SER A 75 -21.76 -8.29 -13.19
C SER A 75 -21.33 -8.53 -14.63
N GLU A 76 -20.06 -8.88 -14.85
CA GLU A 76 -19.57 -9.75 -15.92
C GLU A 76 -18.04 -9.73 -15.93
N THR A 77 -17.44 -10.78 -15.35
CA THR A 77 -16.02 -11.16 -15.52
C THR A 77 -15.01 -10.21 -14.87
N ASP A 78 -14.16 -10.74 -13.97
CA ASP A 78 -12.95 -10.09 -13.46
C ASP A 78 -12.25 -9.31 -14.61
N ASP A 79 -12.05 -8.00 -14.47
CA ASP A 79 -11.36 -7.20 -15.49
C ASP A 79 -10.02 -7.89 -15.83
N PRO A 80 -9.78 -8.26 -17.10
CA PRO A 80 -8.58 -8.99 -17.49
C PRO A 80 -7.29 -8.26 -17.07
N VAL A 81 -7.32 -6.93 -16.96
CA VAL A 81 -6.20 -6.14 -16.44
C VAL A 81 -5.97 -6.40 -14.95
N THR A 82 -7.02 -6.41 -14.13
CA THR A 82 -6.97 -6.70 -12.70
C THR A 82 -6.40 -8.10 -12.41
N THR A 83 -6.77 -9.10 -13.22
CA THR A 83 -6.19 -10.44 -13.12
C THR A 83 -4.69 -10.47 -13.48
N LEU A 84 -4.26 -9.65 -14.44
CA LEU A 84 -2.86 -9.53 -14.85
C LEU A 84 -1.99 -8.86 -13.77
N GLN A 85 -2.48 -7.77 -13.17
CA GLN A 85 -1.81 -7.07 -12.08
C GLN A 85 -1.62 -7.97 -10.84
N ARG A 86 -2.65 -8.77 -10.50
CA ARG A 86 -2.57 -9.72 -9.38
C ARG A 86 -1.46 -10.75 -9.55
N ARG A 87 -1.20 -11.24 -10.77
CA ARG A 87 -0.13 -12.21 -11.04
C ARG A 87 1.26 -11.58 -11.03
N TYR A 88 1.38 -10.33 -11.50
CA TYR A 88 2.60 -9.55 -11.39
C TYR A 88 2.97 -9.29 -9.92
N ALA A 89 2.00 -8.90 -9.10
CA ALA A 89 2.20 -8.68 -7.66
C ALA A 89 2.63 -9.95 -6.91
N LYS A 90 2.18 -11.12 -7.36
CA LYS A 90 2.62 -12.43 -6.86
C LYS A 90 4.00 -12.87 -7.34
N GLY A 91 4.63 -12.12 -8.26
CA GLY A 91 5.89 -12.48 -8.90
C GLY A 91 5.78 -13.63 -9.91
N GLU A 92 4.56 -14.01 -10.31
CA GLU A 92 4.30 -15.05 -11.31
C GLU A 92 4.53 -14.56 -12.75
N LEU A 93 4.58 -13.22 -12.93
CA LEU A 93 4.91 -12.55 -14.18
C LEU A 93 6.13 -11.65 -14.00
N THR A 94 7.00 -11.65 -14.99
CA THR A 94 8.05 -10.63 -15.09
C THR A 94 7.48 -9.32 -15.65
N GLU A 95 8.12 -8.19 -15.35
CA GLU A 95 7.75 -6.85 -15.88
C GLU A 95 7.54 -6.87 -17.40
N ARG A 96 8.51 -7.41 -18.15
CA ARG A 96 8.44 -7.49 -19.61
C ARG A 96 7.26 -8.33 -20.12
N GLU A 97 6.83 -9.32 -19.36
CA GLU A 97 5.66 -10.13 -19.72
C GLU A 97 4.35 -9.47 -19.33
N PHE A 98 4.34 -8.65 -18.28
CA PHE A 98 3.22 -7.81 -17.90
C PHE A 98 2.98 -6.74 -18.96
N GLU A 99 4.00 -5.94 -19.28
CA GLU A 99 3.92 -4.89 -20.31
C GLU A 99 3.42 -5.43 -21.65
N ARG A 100 4.01 -6.54 -22.14
CA ARG A 100 3.61 -7.16 -23.41
C ARG A 100 2.15 -7.60 -23.42
N ARG A 101 1.64 -8.14 -22.30
CA ARG A 101 0.25 -8.60 -22.19
C ARG A 101 -0.72 -7.45 -21.97
N LEU A 102 -0.29 -6.39 -21.27
CA LEU A 102 -1.07 -5.17 -21.09
C LEU A 102 -1.28 -4.45 -22.42
N ASP A 103 -0.21 -4.30 -23.21
CA ASP A 103 -0.28 -3.73 -24.56
C ASP A 103 -1.24 -4.51 -25.46
N GLN A 104 -1.24 -5.84 -25.34
CA GLN A 104 -2.16 -6.68 -26.10
C GLN A 104 -3.62 -6.46 -25.70
N LEU A 105 -3.91 -6.29 -24.41
CA LEU A 105 -5.25 -6.00 -23.91
C LEU A 105 -5.74 -4.63 -24.39
N ILE A 106 -4.91 -3.59 -24.28
CA ILE A 106 -5.24 -2.24 -24.75
C ILE A 106 -5.52 -2.26 -26.25
N ALA A 107 -4.65 -2.90 -27.03
CA ALA A 107 -4.85 -3.00 -28.48
C ALA A 107 -6.12 -3.80 -28.85
N ALA A 108 -6.54 -4.76 -28.04
CA ALA A 108 -7.79 -5.50 -28.26
C ALA A 108 -9.02 -4.63 -27.96
N ASP A 109 -9.00 -3.90 -26.84
CA ASP A 109 -10.06 -2.98 -26.43
C ASP A 109 -10.30 -1.85 -27.44
N GLU A 110 -9.21 -1.27 -27.96
CA GLU A 110 -9.29 -0.26 -29.01
C GLU A 110 -9.94 -0.79 -30.29
N ARG A 111 -9.69 -2.06 -30.65
CA ARG A 111 -10.31 -2.69 -31.82
C ARG A 111 -11.79 -2.98 -31.58
N ALA A 112 -12.13 -3.46 -30.40
CA ALA A 112 -13.52 -3.69 -30.01
C ALA A 112 -14.32 -2.38 -30.05
N THR A 113 -13.79 -1.31 -29.47
CA THR A 113 -14.41 0.03 -29.48
C THR A 113 -14.63 0.55 -30.90
N LYS A 114 -13.64 0.37 -31.81
CA LYS A 114 -13.78 0.79 -33.22
C LYS A 114 -14.87 0.01 -33.96
N ALA A 115 -14.97 -1.30 -33.70
CA ALA A 115 -15.97 -2.17 -34.33
C ALA A 115 -17.40 -1.87 -33.84
N ASP A 116 -17.55 -1.52 -32.56
CA ASP A 116 -18.82 -1.13 -31.96
C ASP A 116 -19.35 0.18 -32.60
N VAL A 117 -18.48 1.19 -32.71
CA VAL A 117 -18.81 2.47 -33.37
C VAL A 117 -19.18 2.31 -34.85
N GLU A 118 -18.55 1.37 -35.56
CA GLU A 118 -18.92 1.07 -36.96
C GLU A 118 -20.31 0.42 -37.05
N THR A 119 -20.63 -0.48 -36.12
CA THR A 119 -21.93 -1.14 -36.03
C THR A 119 -23.05 -0.13 -35.73
N ASP A 120 -22.81 0.80 -34.81
CA ASP A 120 -23.75 1.89 -34.48
C ASP A 120 -23.98 2.87 -35.64
N ARG A 121 -22.96 3.13 -36.45
CA ARG A 121 -23.11 3.97 -37.66
C ARG A 121 -23.92 3.27 -38.74
N LEU A 122 -23.73 1.97 -38.92
CA LEU A 122 -24.46 1.16 -39.89
C LEU A 122 -25.94 0.96 -39.51
N SER A 123 -26.27 0.91 -38.22
CA SER A 123 -27.65 0.84 -37.74
C SER A 123 -28.39 2.18 -37.91
N LEU A 124 -27.73 3.32 -37.68
CA LEU A 124 -28.31 4.66 -37.89
C LEU A 124 -28.65 4.99 -39.35
N ASP A 125 -27.94 4.41 -40.33
CA ASP A 125 -28.20 4.62 -41.77
C ASP A 125 -29.37 3.76 -42.29
N ARG A 126 -29.66 2.64 -41.61
CA ARG A 126 -30.72 1.69 -42.00
C ARG A 126 -32.14 2.15 -41.62
N ASP A 127 -32.28 3.08 -40.68
CA ASP A 127 -33.57 3.60 -40.19
C ASP A 127 -34.05 4.90 -40.87
N ARG A 128 -33.46 5.29 -42.02
CA ARG A 128 -33.88 6.46 -42.82
C ARG A 128 -34.39 6.07 -44.20
#